data_AF-A0A835Y356-F1
#
_entry.id   AF-A0A835Y356-F1
#
_cell.length_a   1.000
_cell.length_b   1.000
_cell.length_c   1.000
_cell.angle_alpha   90.00
_cell.angle_beta   90.00
_cell.angle_gamma   90.00
#
_symmetry.space_group_name_H-M   'P 1'
#
loop_
_entity.id
_entity.type
_entity.pdbx_description
1 polymer ?
#
loop_
_entity_poly.entity_id
_entity_poly.type
_entity_poly.pdbx_seq_one_letter_code
_entity_poly.pdbx_strand_id
1 'polypeptide(L)'
;MLRQLGCVLPGTLRSAFGAAPVALSRSFKAVADVEMDFSNRETLKKYVGIRDHLSREPGTRAKLIEALTEVLTAIKSVPEASDYRKAVEATTQYRLKVCNQNDSDGAVEEVLDAHLEELIKEAKEEARMVPLMLTNKPWDVPADYTVPVVDYQDAAVVLEPKK
;
A
#
# COMPACT_ATOMS: atom_id res chain seq x y z
N MET A 1 75.74 -8.95 53.31
CA MET A 1 76.56 -9.19 52.11
C MET A 1 75.64 -9.60 50.97
N LEU A 2 75.80 -9.00 49.79
CA LEU A 2 75.10 -9.23 48.49
C LEU A 2 73.59 -8.86 48.51
N ARG A 3 73.04 -7.77 47.96
CA ARG A 3 73.28 -6.93 46.77
C ARG A 3 73.71 -7.69 45.50
N GLN A 4 72.87 -7.55 44.48
CA GLN A 4 73.00 -7.99 43.08
C GLN A 4 72.55 -9.43 42.79
N LEU A 5 71.45 -9.57 42.04
CA LEU A 5 71.39 -10.12 40.67
C LEU A 5 70.02 -9.76 40.04
N GLY A 6 70.01 -9.58 38.71
CA GLY A 6 69.09 -8.76 37.90
C GLY A 6 67.58 -9.03 38.03
N CYS A 7 66.68 -8.06 37.82
CA CYS A 7 66.62 -7.07 36.74
C CYS A 7 66.86 -7.65 35.35
N VAL A 8 66.00 -8.57 34.89
CA VAL A 8 65.65 -8.74 33.47
C VAL A 8 64.28 -9.43 33.36
N LEU A 9 63.18 -8.69 33.44
CA LEU A 9 61.93 -9.04 32.74
C LEU A 9 61.15 -7.73 32.47
N PRO A 10 60.63 -7.52 31.24
CA PRO A 10 60.03 -6.26 30.80
C PRO A 10 58.72 -5.94 31.56
N GLY A 11 58.53 -4.65 31.84
CA GLY A 11 57.44 -4.09 32.67
C GLY A 11 56.03 -4.15 32.09
N THR A 12 55.76 -4.98 31.09
CA THR A 12 54.43 -5.08 30.44
C THR A 12 53.49 -6.11 31.07
N LEU A 13 53.93 -6.82 32.12
CA LEU A 13 53.11 -7.81 32.84
C LEU A 13 52.86 -7.48 34.32
N ARG A 14 52.99 -6.21 34.71
CA ARG A 14 52.53 -5.72 36.01
C ARG A 14 51.64 -4.50 35.81
N SER A 15 50.33 -4.71 35.93
CA SER A 15 49.27 -3.73 36.21
C SER A 15 48.15 -3.73 35.16
N ALA A 16 47.10 -4.51 35.43
CA ALA A 16 45.71 -4.16 35.12
C ALA A 16 44.74 -5.14 35.82
N PHE A 17 44.79 -5.22 37.16
CA PHE A 17 43.59 -5.54 37.92
C PHE A 17 42.76 -4.25 37.97
N GLY A 18 41.81 -4.09 37.05
CA GLY A 18 40.95 -2.90 37.03
C GLY A 18 40.60 -2.39 35.64
N ALA A 19 40.04 -3.24 34.79
CA ALA A 19 39.22 -2.78 33.67
C ALA A 19 38.14 -3.84 33.46
N ALA A 20 36.90 -3.46 33.75
CA ALA A 20 35.74 -4.26 33.38
C ALA A 20 35.82 -4.56 31.87
N PRO A 21 35.49 -5.78 31.42
CA PRO A 21 35.29 -5.97 30.01
C PRO A 21 34.11 -5.08 29.63
N VAL A 22 34.35 -4.05 28.82
CA VAL A 22 33.28 -3.45 28.02
C VAL A 22 32.89 -4.56 27.05
N ALA A 23 32.02 -5.44 27.54
CA ALA A 23 31.29 -6.37 26.73
C ALA A 23 30.56 -5.47 25.72
N LEU A 24 31.09 -5.45 24.51
CA LEU A 24 30.42 -4.91 23.35
C LEU A 24 29.22 -5.82 23.07
N SER A 25 28.24 -5.78 23.96
CA SER A 25 26.92 -6.33 23.77
C SER A 25 26.27 -5.45 22.71
N ARG A 26 26.62 -5.71 21.44
CA ARG A 26 25.66 -5.50 20.38
C ARG A 26 24.56 -6.51 20.65
N SER A 27 23.64 -6.12 21.52
CA SER A 27 22.40 -6.82 21.79
C SER A 27 21.69 -6.91 20.45
N PHE A 28 21.80 -8.08 19.81
CA PHE A 28 20.89 -8.43 18.74
C PHE A 28 19.52 -8.53 19.40
N LYS A 29 18.76 -7.43 19.36
CA LYS A 29 17.34 -7.49 19.70
C LYS A 29 16.75 -8.55 18.78
N ALA A 30 16.15 -9.60 19.33
CA ALA A 30 15.47 -10.57 18.50
C ALA A 30 14.39 -9.80 17.71
N VAL A 31 14.11 -10.21 16.48
CA VAL A 31 13.08 -9.56 15.64
C VAL A 31 11.72 -9.53 16.36
N ALA A 32 11.48 -10.48 17.27
CA ALA A 32 10.31 -10.55 18.13
C ALA A 32 10.23 -9.46 19.22
N ASP A 33 11.35 -8.81 19.58
CA ASP A 33 11.44 -7.78 20.63
C ASP A 33 11.29 -6.34 20.08
N VAL A 34 11.01 -6.21 18.78
CA VAL A 34 10.64 -4.94 18.16
C VAL A 34 9.12 -4.86 18.19
N GLU A 35 8.58 -4.18 19.20
CA GLU A 35 7.17 -3.78 19.19
C GLU A 35 6.94 -2.93 17.94
N MET A 36 6.12 -3.47 17.02
CA MET A 36 5.78 -2.79 15.79
C MET A 36 4.53 -1.95 16.02
N ASP A 37 4.68 -0.63 15.90
CA ASP A 37 3.55 0.29 15.96
C ASP A 37 2.86 0.36 14.59
N PHE A 38 1.72 -0.34 14.46
CA PHE A 38 0.87 -0.29 13.28
C PHE A 38 0.04 1.00 13.17
N SER A 39 -0.01 1.80 14.24
CA SER A 39 -0.62 3.13 14.22
C SER A 39 0.23 4.11 13.41
N ASN A 40 1.53 3.85 13.32
CA ASN A 40 2.42 4.63 12.46
C ASN A 40 2.26 4.19 10.99
N ARG A 41 1.75 5.11 10.17
CA ARG A 41 1.52 4.89 8.75
C ARG A 41 2.77 4.41 8.00
N GLU A 42 3.93 4.98 8.27
CA GLU A 42 5.16 4.65 7.56
C GLU A 42 5.64 3.23 7.88
N THR A 43 5.34 2.76 9.10
CA THR A 43 5.56 1.37 9.50
C THR A 43 4.57 0.49 8.74
N LEU A 44 3.28 0.81 8.79
CA LEU A 44 2.23 0.06 8.10
C LEU A 44 2.53 -0.09 6.60
N LYS A 45 2.79 1.00 5.88
CA LYS A 45 3.10 0.99 4.43
C LYS A 45 4.32 0.12 4.07
N LYS A 46 5.29 0.01 4.98
CA LYS A 46 6.43 -0.90 4.80
C LYS A 46 5.99 -2.36 4.90
N TYR A 47 5.20 -2.71 5.91
CA TYR A 47 4.79 -4.10 6.17
C TYR A 47 3.74 -4.63 5.20
N VAL A 48 2.81 -3.78 4.75
CA VAL A 48 1.85 -4.15 3.69
C VAL A 48 2.54 -4.25 2.32
N GLY A 49 3.81 -3.83 2.21
CA GLY A 49 4.61 -3.96 1.00
C GLY A 49 4.42 -2.83 -0.02
N ILE A 50 3.70 -1.76 0.35
CA ILE A 50 3.43 -0.62 -0.54
C ILE A 50 4.73 0.10 -0.92
N ARG A 51 5.60 0.35 0.07
CA ARG A 51 6.87 1.04 -0.18
C ARG A 51 7.81 0.23 -1.08
N ASP A 52 7.80 -1.10 -0.94
CA ASP A 52 8.77 -1.97 -1.58
C ASP A 52 8.29 -2.44 -2.97
N HIS A 53 6.98 -2.60 -3.17
CA HIS A 53 6.43 -3.22 -4.39
C HIS A 53 5.58 -2.28 -5.25
N LEU A 54 5.07 -1.18 -4.69
CA LEU A 54 4.13 -0.32 -5.40
C LEU A 54 4.76 0.97 -5.90
N SER A 55 5.33 1.76 -4.98
CA SER A 55 5.98 3.02 -5.30
C SER A 55 7.07 3.32 -4.28
N ARG A 56 8.26 3.64 -4.79
CA ARG A 56 9.39 4.11 -3.96
C ARG A 56 9.17 5.53 -3.46
N GLU A 57 8.42 6.35 -4.20
CA GLU A 57 8.05 7.70 -3.78
C GLU A 57 6.74 7.68 -3.00
N PRO A 58 6.62 8.52 -1.94
CA PRO A 58 5.37 8.63 -1.22
C PRO A 58 4.25 9.16 -2.12
N GLY A 59 3.09 8.54 -1.97
CA GLY A 59 1.83 9.02 -2.53
C GLY A 59 1.40 10.28 -1.81
N THR A 60 1.12 11.34 -2.57
CA THR A 60 0.61 12.60 -2.02
C THR A 60 -0.75 12.89 -2.61
N ARG A 61 -1.57 13.62 -1.87
CA ARG A 61 -2.88 14.09 -2.35
C ARG A 61 -2.78 14.81 -3.69
N ALA A 62 -1.76 15.65 -3.87
CA ALA A 62 -1.55 16.39 -5.11
C ALA A 62 -1.35 15.45 -6.31
N LYS A 63 -0.54 14.39 -6.16
CA LYS A 63 -0.33 13.38 -7.21
C LYS A 63 -1.60 12.59 -7.50
N LEU A 64 -2.41 12.30 -6.48
CA LEU A 64 -3.70 11.65 -6.67
C LEU A 64 -4.68 12.56 -7.42
N ILE A 65 -4.78 13.84 -7.06
CA ILE A 65 -5.61 14.82 -7.79
C ILE A 65 -5.19 14.87 -9.26
N GLU A 66 -3.89 15.00 -9.54
CA GLU A 66 -3.35 15.01 -10.90
C GLU A 66 -3.77 13.76 -11.69
N ALA A 67 -3.54 12.56 -11.13
CA ALA A 67 -3.91 11.30 -11.78
C ALA A 67 -5.43 11.18 -12.03
N LEU A 68 -6.26 11.61 -11.07
CA LEU A 68 -7.71 11.61 -11.23
C LEU A 68 -8.18 12.60 -12.30
N THR A 69 -7.54 13.77 -12.42
CA THR A 69 -7.85 14.73 -13.49
C THR A 69 -7.46 14.23 -14.88
N GLU A 70 -6.37 13.44 -14.97
CA GLU A 70 -5.97 12.75 -16.19
C GLU A 70 -7.05 11.74 -16.63
N VAL A 71 -7.55 10.93 -15.70
CA VAL A 71 -8.67 9.99 -15.95
C VAL A 71 -9.91 10.71 -16.46
N LEU A 72 -10.33 11.80 -15.79
CA LEU A 72 -11.49 12.60 -16.24
C LEU A 72 -11.28 13.23 -17.62
N THR A 73 -10.04 13.49 -18.01
CA THR A 73 -9.74 14.02 -19.33
C THR A 73 -9.80 12.92 -20.39
N ALA A 74 -9.22 11.76 -20.09
CA ALA A 74 -9.23 10.60 -20.99
C ALA A 74 -10.66 10.09 -21.25
N ILE A 75 -11.48 9.94 -20.20
CA ILE A 75 -12.81 9.32 -20.29
C ILE A 75 -13.81 10.11 -21.16
N LYS A 76 -13.57 11.41 -21.40
CA LYS A 76 -14.41 12.25 -22.27
C LYS A 76 -14.53 11.73 -23.70
N SER A 77 -13.55 10.94 -24.15
CA SER A 77 -13.56 10.28 -25.45
C SER A 77 -14.61 9.15 -25.56
N VAL A 78 -15.05 8.59 -24.43
CA VAL A 78 -16.06 7.54 -24.35
C VAL A 78 -17.46 8.16 -24.38
N PRO A 79 -18.48 7.53 -25.01
CA PRO A 79 -19.85 8.06 -25.04
C PRO A 79 -20.48 8.24 -23.65
N GLU A 80 -21.20 9.34 -23.44
CA GLU A 80 -21.90 9.66 -22.16
C GLU A 80 -22.97 8.64 -21.77
N ALA A 81 -23.60 8.02 -22.77
CA ALA A 81 -24.60 6.99 -22.53
C ALA A 81 -24.01 5.69 -21.96
N SER A 82 -22.70 5.45 -22.13
CA SER A 82 -22.06 4.22 -21.65
C SER A 82 -22.03 4.17 -20.14
N ASP A 83 -22.39 3.02 -19.57
CA ASP A 83 -22.36 2.83 -18.12
C ASP A 83 -20.93 2.81 -17.57
N TYR A 84 -19.95 2.39 -18.40
CA TYR A 84 -18.54 2.50 -18.08
C TYR A 84 -18.13 3.96 -17.79
N ARG A 85 -18.45 4.91 -18.67
CA ARG A 85 -18.13 6.33 -18.45
C ARG A 85 -18.78 6.86 -17.18
N LYS A 86 -20.07 6.56 -16.96
CA LYS A 86 -20.79 7.00 -15.75
C LYS A 86 -20.13 6.48 -14.47
N ALA A 87 -19.74 5.20 -14.44
CA ALA A 87 -19.10 4.59 -13.29
C ALA A 87 -17.73 5.20 -12.99
N VAL A 88 -16.91 5.40 -14.03
CA VAL A 88 -15.58 6.04 -13.90
C VAL A 88 -15.74 7.48 -13.43
N GLU A 89 -16.60 8.28 -14.07
CA GLU A 89 -16.82 9.67 -13.67
C GLU A 89 -17.32 9.77 -12.22
N ALA A 90 -18.29 8.95 -11.81
CA ALA A 90 -18.81 8.95 -10.45
C ALA A 90 -17.72 8.62 -9.41
N THR A 91 -16.94 7.56 -9.66
CA THR A 91 -15.87 7.12 -8.76
C THR A 91 -14.76 8.17 -8.66
N THR A 92 -14.31 8.69 -9.80
CA THR A 92 -13.23 9.68 -9.87
C THR A 92 -13.64 11.01 -9.26
N GLN A 93 -14.87 11.47 -9.49
CA GLN A 93 -15.40 12.69 -8.86
C GLN A 93 -15.55 12.55 -7.35
N TYR A 94 -16.00 11.39 -6.86
CA TYR A 94 -16.04 11.11 -5.43
C TYR A 94 -14.65 11.20 -4.80
N ARG A 95 -13.66 10.52 -5.38
CA ARG A 95 -12.27 10.55 -4.89
C ARG A 95 -11.68 11.97 -4.92
N LEU A 96 -11.92 12.72 -6.00
CA LEU A 96 -11.49 14.14 -6.09
C LEU A 96 -12.14 15.02 -5.01
N LYS A 97 -13.44 14.82 -4.76
CA LYS A 97 -14.16 15.54 -3.71
C LYS A 97 -13.53 15.27 -2.35
N VAL A 98 -13.23 14.00 -2.03
CA VAL A 98 -12.57 13.62 -0.76
C VAL A 98 -11.19 14.27 -0.65
N CYS A 99 -10.38 14.26 -1.71
CA CYS A 99 -9.10 14.97 -1.73
C CYS A 99 -9.28 16.47 -1.46
N ASN A 100 -10.26 17.13 -2.08
CA ASN A 100 -10.46 18.57 -1.90
C ASN A 100 -10.99 18.96 -0.51
N GLN A 101 -11.66 18.03 0.19
CA GLN A 101 -12.25 18.28 1.50
C GLN A 101 -11.30 17.99 2.67
N ASN A 102 -10.19 17.29 2.44
CA ASN A 102 -9.28 16.83 3.49
C ASN A 102 -7.86 17.36 3.24
N ASP A 103 -7.30 18.06 4.23
CA ASP A 103 -6.00 18.73 4.08
C ASP A 103 -4.79 17.81 4.25
N SER A 104 -4.95 16.67 4.93
CA SER A 104 -3.86 15.73 5.21
C SER A 104 -3.99 14.45 4.38
N ASP A 105 -2.85 13.93 3.90
CA ASP A 105 -2.78 12.60 3.26
C ASP A 105 -3.32 11.52 4.21
N GLY A 106 -3.02 11.69 5.51
CA GLY A 106 -3.73 11.17 6.68
C GLY A 106 -5.21 10.85 6.46
N ALA A 107 -5.98 11.92 6.50
CA ALA A 107 -7.43 11.91 6.46
C ALA A 107 -7.98 11.40 5.12
N VAL A 108 -7.30 11.67 4.00
CA VAL A 108 -7.76 11.16 2.70
C VAL A 108 -7.76 9.64 2.67
N GLU A 109 -6.66 8.99 3.08
CA GLU A 109 -6.59 7.53 3.11
C GLU A 109 -7.58 6.92 4.10
N GLU A 110 -7.89 7.61 5.21
CA GLU A 110 -8.88 7.15 6.20
C GLU A 110 -10.31 7.17 5.65
N VAL A 111 -10.67 8.25 4.94
CA VAL A 111 -12.01 8.37 4.33
C VAL A 111 -12.19 7.42 3.14
N LEU A 112 -11.12 7.20 2.36
CA LEU A 112 -11.15 6.30 1.20
C LEU A 112 -10.85 4.85 1.56
N ASP A 113 -10.46 4.57 2.80
CA ASP A 113 -10.02 3.25 3.30
C ASP A 113 -9.00 2.56 2.38
N ALA A 114 -8.04 3.36 1.87
CA ALA A 114 -7.04 2.91 0.90
C ALA A 114 -5.81 3.81 0.94
N HIS A 115 -4.64 3.26 0.59
CA HIS A 115 -3.41 4.05 0.55
C HIS A 115 -3.30 4.88 -0.73
N LEU A 116 -2.72 6.09 -0.65
CA LEU A 116 -2.65 6.99 -1.79
C LEU A 116 -1.87 6.41 -2.97
N GLU A 117 -0.81 5.64 -2.70
CA GLU A 117 0.00 5.00 -3.73
C GLU A 117 -0.81 4.00 -4.57
N GLU A 118 -1.74 3.29 -3.95
CA GLU A 118 -2.65 2.33 -4.61
C GLU A 118 -3.63 3.08 -5.51
N LEU A 119 -4.29 4.09 -4.95
CA LEU A 119 -5.24 4.92 -5.68
C LEU A 119 -4.61 5.65 -6.86
N ILE A 120 -3.36 6.12 -6.73
CA ILE A 120 -2.61 6.74 -7.83
C ILE A 120 -2.33 5.72 -8.92
N LYS A 121 -1.93 4.49 -8.56
CA LYS A 121 -1.68 3.44 -9.54
C LYS A 121 -2.98 3.04 -10.24
N GLU A 122 -4.06 2.82 -9.50
CA GLU A 122 -5.39 2.54 -10.05
C GLU A 122 -5.81 3.61 -11.05
N ALA A 123 -5.70 4.90 -10.70
CA ALA A 123 -6.06 5.99 -11.60
C ALA A 123 -5.20 5.98 -12.88
N LYS A 124 -3.91 5.70 -12.79
CA LYS A 124 -3.03 5.61 -13.96
C LYS A 124 -3.37 4.40 -14.85
N GLU A 125 -3.68 3.25 -14.26
CA GLU A 125 -4.11 2.08 -15.04
C GLU A 125 -5.49 2.31 -15.66
N GLU A 126 -6.40 2.99 -14.97
CA GLU A 126 -7.69 3.39 -15.52
C GLU A 126 -7.51 4.29 -16.76
N ALA A 127 -6.64 5.30 -16.68
CA ALA A 127 -6.32 6.16 -17.82
C ALA A 127 -5.75 5.36 -19.02
N ARG A 128 -4.94 4.33 -18.76
CA ARG A 128 -4.40 3.41 -19.80
C ARG A 128 -5.46 2.44 -20.34
N MET A 129 -6.49 2.15 -19.56
CA MET A 129 -7.58 1.27 -19.95
C MET A 129 -8.55 1.95 -20.91
N VAL A 130 -8.74 3.27 -20.81
CA VAL A 130 -9.66 4.04 -21.68
C VAL A 130 -9.43 3.79 -23.18
N PRO A 131 -8.20 3.86 -23.74
CA PRO A 131 -7.95 3.52 -25.14
C PRO A 131 -8.35 2.09 -25.53
N LEU A 132 -8.17 1.12 -24.63
CA LEU A 132 -8.56 -0.27 -24.86
C LEU A 132 -10.09 -0.40 -24.89
N MET A 133 -10.78 0.30 -23.99
CA MET A 133 -12.24 0.34 -23.95
C MET A 133 -12.84 0.99 -25.19
N LEU A 134 -12.22 2.06 -25.72
CA LEU A 134 -12.64 2.67 -26.99
C LEU A 134 -12.51 1.72 -28.17
N THR A 135 -11.49 0.86 -28.16
CA THR A 135 -11.26 -0.13 -29.22
C THR A 135 -12.28 -1.25 -29.14
N ASN A 136 -12.54 -1.76 -27.94
CA ASN A 136 -13.38 -2.94 -27.71
C ASN A 136 -14.88 -2.62 -27.60
N LYS A 137 -15.24 -1.40 -27.21
CA LYS A 137 -16.63 -0.90 -27.05
C LYS A 137 -17.56 -1.88 -26.32
N PRO A 138 -17.25 -2.27 -25.07
CA PRO A 138 -18.05 -3.26 -24.35
C PRO A 138 -19.50 -2.83 -24.07
N TRP A 139 -19.82 -1.55 -24.22
CA TRP A 139 -21.18 -1.01 -24.09
C TRP A 139 -22.05 -1.22 -25.34
N ASP A 140 -21.51 -1.71 -26.45
CA ASP A 140 -22.26 -1.98 -27.67
C ASP A 140 -22.78 -3.43 -27.66
N VAL A 141 -23.85 -3.66 -26.91
CA VAL A 141 -24.46 -4.99 -26.74
C VAL A 141 -25.60 -5.17 -27.75
N PRO A 142 -25.59 -6.25 -28.56
CA PRO A 142 -26.69 -6.55 -29.48
C PRO A 142 -28.04 -6.67 -28.76
N ALA A 143 -29.11 -6.17 -29.38
CA ALA A 143 -30.44 -6.16 -28.77
C ALA A 143 -31.04 -7.57 -28.54
N ASP A 144 -30.56 -8.56 -29.27
CA ASP A 144 -30.93 -9.98 -29.17
C ASP A 144 -30.06 -10.77 -28.18
N TYR A 145 -29.02 -10.14 -27.61
CA TYR A 145 -28.14 -10.78 -26.66
C TYR A 145 -28.83 -10.99 -25.31
N THR A 146 -28.96 -12.25 -24.90
CA THR A 146 -29.58 -12.64 -23.62
C THR A 146 -28.56 -13.31 -22.72
N VAL A 147 -28.36 -12.78 -21.51
CA VAL A 147 -27.50 -13.38 -20.49
C VAL A 147 -28.35 -14.28 -19.60
N PRO A 148 -28.07 -15.59 -19.49
CA PRO A 148 -28.79 -16.46 -18.56
C PRO A 148 -28.44 -16.07 -17.12
N VAL A 149 -29.43 -15.51 -16.41
CA VAL A 149 -29.30 -15.24 -14.97
C VAL A 149 -29.72 -16.50 -14.22
N VAL A 150 -28.76 -17.13 -13.55
CA VAL A 150 -29.00 -18.31 -12.71
C VAL A 150 -28.94 -17.89 -11.27
N ASP A 151 -30.11 -17.86 -10.62
CA ASP A 151 -30.19 -17.61 -9.20
C ASP A 151 -29.81 -18.86 -8.41
N TYR A 152 -28.91 -18.71 -7.44
CA TYR A 152 -28.66 -19.78 -6.48
C TYR A 152 -29.90 -19.94 -5.60
N GLN A 153 -30.49 -21.13 -5.66
CA GLN A 153 -31.52 -21.56 -4.72
C GLN A 153 -30.91 -22.57 -3.76
N ASP A 154 -31.13 -22.36 -2.47
CA ASP A 154 -30.75 -23.34 -1.46
C ASP A 154 -31.47 -24.67 -1.76
N ALA A 155 -30.72 -25.77 -1.71
CA ALA A 155 -31.25 -27.10 -1.95
C ALA A 155 -32.40 -27.47 -1.00
N ALA A 156 -32.43 -26.93 0.22
CA ALA A 156 -33.53 -27.16 1.16
C ALA A 156 -34.88 -26.66 0.62
N VAL A 157 -34.89 -25.53 -0.09
CA VAL A 157 -36.12 -24.94 -0.66
C VAL A 157 -36.67 -25.79 -1.81
N VAL A 158 -35.80 -26.52 -2.52
CA VAL A 158 -36.15 -27.32 -3.69
C VAL A 158 -36.52 -28.76 -3.30
N LEU A 159 -35.87 -29.31 -2.27
CA LEU A 159 -35.98 -30.73 -1.89
C LEU A 159 -37.04 -31.01 -0.83
N GLU A 160 -37.53 -30.01 -0.09
CA GLU A 160 -38.60 -30.25 0.88
C GLU A 160 -39.95 -30.49 0.18
N PRO A 161 -40.66 -31.59 0.48
CA PRO A 161 -41.99 -31.81 -0.06
C PRO A 161 -42.92 -30.73 0.48
N LYS A 162 -43.59 -29.99 -0.42
CA LYS A 162 -44.65 -29.05 -0.04
C LYS A 162 -45.67 -29.80 0.83
N LYS A 163 -45.74 -29.43 2.11
CA LYS A 163 -46.74 -29.92 3.06
C LYS A 163 -48.14 -29.46 2.68
#